data_AF-A0A668RQT0-F1
#
_entry.id   AF-A0A668RQT0-F1
#
_cell.length_a   1.000
_cell.length_b   1.000
_cell.length_c   1.000
_cell.angle_alpha   90.00
_cell.angle_beta   90.00
_cell.angle_gamma   90.00
#
_symmetry.space_group_name_H-M   'P 1'
#
loop_
_entity.id
_entity.type
_entity.pdbx_description
1 polymer ?
#
loop_
_entity_poly.entity_id
_entity_poly.type
_entity_poly.pdbx_seq_one_letter_code
_entity_poly.pdbx_strand_id
1 'polypeptide(L)'
;MANIQLYVASCVLLLSLSWRTSEALPVPAPSPGTGGQCADFYKMLLLNISNALDSIYLTDGIQSEKIEMRSTGDTVLACAPTLTQNLGCVTQRNSSFSESECLKNIKMDLLYYHEEIASYLGGPLKNGPEEIRLLSPIVEITKNLTENCFPQLDVENLPSKASKDDKKWGNDSYSNRLEMNKMMKGFHIRAITINRAIGYISSGDHRK
;
A
#
# COMPACT_ATOMS: atom_id res chain seq x y z
N MET A 1 -47.33 -39.30 9.41
CA MET A 1 -47.56 -37.84 9.37
C MET A 1 -46.67 -37.03 10.33
N ALA A 2 -46.17 -37.60 11.44
CA ALA A 2 -45.28 -36.87 12.37
C ALA A 2 -43.87 -36.50 11.80
N ASN A 3 -43.30 -37.33 10.92
CA ASN A 3 -41.97 -37.08 10.34
C ASN A 3 -41.91 -35.85 9.41
N ILE A 4 -43.02 -35.51 8.74
CA ILE A 4 -43.07 -34.34 7.85
C ILE A 4 -43.09 -33.05 8.67
N GLN A 5 -43.78 -33.05 9.82
CA GLN A 5 -43.85 -31.88 10.70
C GLN A 5 -42.51 -31.56 11.38
N LEU A 6 -41.74 -32.59 11.75
CA LEU A 6 -40.38 -32.42 12.29
C LEU A 6 -39.40 -31.83 11.27
N TYR A 7 -39.49 -32.26 10.01
CA TYR A 7 -38.65 -31.72 8.93
C TYR A 7 -38.97 -30.24 8.64
N VAL A 8 -40.26 -29.90 8.57
CA VAL A 8 -40.69 -28.52 8.31
C VAL A 8 -40.30 -27.60 9.48
N ALA A 9 -40.43 -28.05 10.73
CA ALA A 9 -40.00 -27.29 11.89
C ALA A 9 -38.48 -27.06 11.92
N SER A 10 -37.68 -28.07 11.55
CA SER A 10 -36.22 -27.95 11.44
C SER A 10 -35.80 -26.98 10.33
N CYS A 11 -36.49 -26.99 9.18
CA CYS A 11 -36.20 -26.06 8.09
C CYS A 11 -36.54 -24.60 8.46
N VAL A 12 -37.64 -24.38 9.19
CA VAL A 12 -38.03 -23.03 9.65
C VAL A 12 -37.05 -22.49 10.70
N LEU A 13 -36.53 -23.35 11.59
CA LEU A 13 -35.50 -22.97 12.56
C LEU A 13 -34.15 -22.62 11.89
N LEU A 14 -33.76 -23.33 10.83
CA LEU A 14 -32.55 -23.00 10.07
C LEU A 14 -32.69 -21.67 9.32
N LEU A 15 -33.88 -21.36 8.79
CA LEU A 15 -34.16 -20.07 8.16
C LEU A 15 -34.12 -18.91 9.16
N SER A 16 -34.61 -19.10 10.40
CA SER A 16 -34.57 -18.04 11.42
C SER A 16 -33.16 -17.83 12.01
N LEU A 17 -32.31 -18.87 12.06
CA LEU A 17 -30.89 -18.74 12.41
C LEU A 17 -30.08 -18.02 11.32
N SER A 18 -30.57 -18.02 10.08
CA SER A 18 -29.98 -17.31 8.93
C SER A 18 -30.38 -15.84 8.87
N TRP A 19 -31.34 -15.40 9.69
CA TRP A 19 -31.76 -13.99 9.84
C TRP A 19 -30.84 -13.18 10.76
N ARG A 20 -29.52 -13.43 10.70
CA ARG A 20 -28.61 -12.33 10.99
C ARG A 20 -28.71 -11.41 9.79
N THR A 21 -29.47 -10.32 9.96
CA THR A 21 -29.35 -9.18 9.06
C THR A 21 -27.87 -8.83 9.03
N SER A 22 -27.21 -9.10 7.90
CA SER A 22 -26.03 -8.35 7.55
C SER A 22 -26.51 -6.91 7.52
N GLU A 23 -26.30 -6.19 8.61
CA GLU A 23 -26.42 -4.74 8.66
C GLU A 23 -25.33 -4.23 7.71
N ALA A 24 -25.63 -4.23 6.41
CA ALA A 24 -24.89 -3.48 5.42
C ALA A 24 -25.16 -2.02 5.77
N LEU A 25 -24.36 -1.52 6.72
CA LEU A 25 -24.33 -0.11 7.03
C LEU A 25 -24.05 0.64 5.72
N PRO A 26 -24.65 1.84 5.53
CA PRO A 26 -24.32 2.68 4.39
C PRO A 26 -22.80 2.80 4.29
N VAL A 27 -22.26 2.57 3.09
CA VAL A 27 -20.83 2.81 2.83
C VAL A 27 -20.53 4.23 3.30
N PRO A 28 -19.58 4.43 4.24
CA PRO A 28 -19.29 5.74 4.76
C PRO A 28 -18.90 6.72 3.64
N ALA A 29 -19.11 8.02 3.88
CA ALA A 29 -18.60 9.04 2.97
C ALA A 29 -17.10 8.81 2.70
N PRO A 30 -16.63 8.95 1.45
CA PRO A 30 -15.24 8.66 1.12
C PRO A 30 -14.30 9.57 1.91
N SER A 31 -13.38 8.96 2.65
CA SER A 31 -12.20 9.61 3.19
C SER A 31 -11.18 9.93 2.08
N PRO A 32 -10.22 10.84 2.29
CA PRO A 32 -9.12 11.07 1.33
C PRO A 32 -8.46 9.75 0.93
N GLY A 33 -8.28 9.55 -0.37
CA GLY A 33 -7.70 8.34 -0.91
C GLY A 33 -8.58 7.09 -0.93
N THR A 34 -9.85 7.16 -0.54
CA THR A 34 -10.77 6.00 -0.56
C THR A 34 -11.78 6.01 -1.72
N GLY A 35 -11.79 7.07 -2.54
CA GLY A 35 -12.67 7.17 -3.71
C GLY A 35 -12.37 6.13 -4.80
N GLY A 36 -13.35 5.82 -5.65
CA GLY A 36 -13.24 4.77 -6.68
C GLY A 36 -12.03 4.92 -7.61
N GLN A 37 -11.77 6.12 -8.10
CA GLN A 37 -10.59 6.40 -8.94
C GLN A 37 -9.27 6.15 -8.20
N CYS A 38 -9.21 6.40 -6.89
CA CYS A 38 -8.03 6.14 -6.06
C CYS A 38 -7.80 4.64 -5.87
N ALA A 39 -8.86 3.86 -5.70
CA ALA A 39 -8.78 2.40 -5.64
C ALA A 39 -8.12 1.80 -6.89
N ASP A 40 -8.48 2.32 -8.07
CA ASP A 40 -7.86 1.90 -9.33
C ASP A 40 -6.36 2.24 -9.37
N PHE A 41 -5.97 3.43 -8.90
CA PHE A 41 -4.56 3.80 -8.81
C PHE A 41 -3.76 2.89 -7.87
N TYR A 42 -4.27 2.49 -6.70
CA TYR A 42 -3.53 1.56 -5.82
C TYR A 42 -3.39 0.16 -6.41
N LYS A 43 -4.42 -0.31 -7.12
CA LYS A 43 -4.36 -1.58 -7.85
C LYS A 43 -3.31 -1.52 -8.95
N MET A 44 -3.34 -0.46 -9.76
CA MET A 44 -2.35 -0.25 -10.82
C MET A 44 -0.94 -0.11 -10.24
N LEU A 45 -0.77 0.58 -9.11
CA LEU A 45 0.51 0.70 -8.44
C LEU A 45 1.09 -0.67 -8.08
N LEU A 46 0.30 -1.50 -7.40
CA LEU A 46 0.71 -2.84 -7.00
C LEU A 46 1.10 -3.70 -8.21
N LEU A 47 0.26 -3.70 -9.26
CA LEU A 47 0.52 -4.47 -10.47
C LEU A 47 1.79 -4.01 -11.20
N ASN A 48 2.02 -2.70 -11.33
CA ASN A 48 3.21 -2.19 -12.00
C ASN A 48 4.49 -2.46 -11.20
N ILE A 49 4.44 -2.37 -9.87
CA ILE A 49 5.57 -2.75 -9.01
C ILE A 49 5.89 -4.24 -9.17
N SER A 50 4.88 -5.12 -9.14
CA SER A 50 5.09 -6.55 -9.35
C SER A 50 5.69 -6.84 -10.73
N ASN A 51 5.12 -6.26 -11.78
CA ASN A 51 5.63 -6.43 -13.14
C ASN A 51 7.08 -5.94 -13.30
N ALA A 52 7.45 -4.85 -12.63
CA ALA A 52 8.82 -4.35 -12.61
C ALA A 52 9.77 -5.34 -11.90
N LEU A 53 9.35 -5.91 -10.77
CA LEU A 53 10.13 -6.88 -10.00
C LEU A 53 10.25 -8.25 -10.68
N ASP A 54 9.28 -8.63 -11.52
CA ASP A 54 9.33 -9.86 -12.31
C ASP A 54 10.17 -9.69 -13.60
N SER A 55 10.54 -8.46 -13.94
CA SER A 55 11.27 -8.17 -15.17
C SER A 55 12.77 -8.44 -15.04
N ILE A 56 13.33 -9.14 -16.04
CA ILE A 56 14.77 -9.32 -16.17
C ILE A 56 15.53 -7.99 -16.26
N TYR A 57 14.92 -6.92 -16.76
CA TYR A 57 15.65 -5.66 -16.96
C TYR A 57 16.06 -4.97 -15.65
N LEU A 58 15.31 -5.23 -14.57
CA LEU A 58 15.60 -4.74 -13.21
C LEU A 58 16.23 -5.81 -12.29
N THR A 59 16.25 -7.08 -12.69
CA THR A 59 16.65 -8.21 -11.82
C THR A 59 17.82 -9.03 -12.37
N ASP A 60 18.15 -8.91 -13.65
CA ASP A 60 19.23 -9.65 -14.30
C ASP A 60 20.58 -9.40 -13.61
N GLY A 61 21.27 -10.49 -13.24
CA GLY A 61 22.55 -10.45 -12.54
C GLY A 61 22.48 -9.92 -11.10
N ILE A 62 21.28 -9.80 -10.52
CA ILE A 62 21.08 -9.37 -9.13
C ILE A 62 20.58 -10.56 -8.30
N GLN A 63 21.46 -11.11 -7.46
CA GLN A 63 21.09 -12.09 -6.43
C GLN A 63 21.05 -11.40 -5.06
N SER A 64 19.97 -10.67 -4.79
CA SER A 64 19.79 -10.02 -3.49
C SER A 64 18.40 -10.29 -2.95
N GLU A 65 18.32 -11.08 -1.89
CA GLU A 65 17.11 -11.23 -1.07
C GLU A 65 16.90 -10.04 -0.13
N LYS A 66 17.88 -9.13 -0.04
CA LYS A 66 17.79 -7.96 0.85
C LYS A 66 16.67 -7.03 0.39
N ILE A 67 15.90 -6.59 1.37
CA ILE A 67 14.80 -5.64 1.21
C ILE A 67 15.21 -4.38 1.93
N GLU A 68 15.06 -3.24 1.27
CA GLU A 68 15.36 -1.95 1.87
C GLU A 68 14.10 -1.10 1.97
N MET A 69 13.68 -0.88 3.21
CA MET A 69 12.50 -0.08 3.55
C MET A 69 12.99 1.28 4.06
N ARG A 70 13.37 2.16 3.13
CA ARG A 70 14.00 3.44 3.46
C ARG A 70 13.02 4.61 3.64
N SER A 71 11.72 4.38 3.44
CA SER A 71 10.74 5.42 3.73
C SER A 71 10.75 5.78 5.22
N THR A 72 10.61 7.07 5.49
CA THR A 72 10.57 7.64 6.83
C THR A 72 9.21 7.51 7.51
N GLY A 73 8.19 7.03 6.78
CA GLY A 73 6.86 6.79 7.31
C GLY A 73 6.79 5.53 8.16
N ASP A 74 6.20 5.64 9.35
CA ASP A 74 5.86 4.53 10.23
C ASP A 74 4.54 3.86 9.80
N THR A 75 4.28 3.77 8.49
CA THR A 75 2.99 3.33 7.91
C THR A 75 2.51 1.99 8.45
N VAL A 76 3.42 1.05 8.75
CA VAL A 76 3.05 -0.25 9.32
C VAL A 76 2.42 -0.09 10.71
N LEU A 77 2.98 0.78 11.55
CA LEU A 77 2.46 1.06 12.90
C LEU A 77 1.26 2.00 12.86
N ALA A 78 1.36 3.07 12.06
CA ALA A 78 0.31 4.09 11.93
C ALA A 78 -0.99 3.51 11.36
N CYS A 79 -0.89 2.55 10.43
CA CYS A 79 -2.03 1.89 9.81
C CYS A 79 -2.36 0.51 10.39
N ALA A 80 -1.72 0.10 11.50
CA ALA A 80 -2.07 -1.15 12.17
C ALA A 80 -3.51 -1.05 12.71
N PRO A 81 -4.36 -2.07 12.48
CA PRO A 81 -5.74 -2.06 12.98
C PRO A 81 -5.78 -2.09 14.51
N THR A 82 -6.88 -1.61 15.09
CA THR A 82 -7.10 -1.69 16.54
C THR A 82 -7.20 -3.16 16.94
N LEU A 83 -6.39 -3.59 17.92
CA LEU A 83 -6.32 -4.99 18.32
C LEU A 83 -7.58 -5.42 19.09
N THR A 84 -8.41 -6.27 18.49
CA THR A 84 -9.48 -6.98 19.19
C THR A 84 -8.92 -8.20 19.92
N GLN A 85 -8.35 -7.99 21.10
CA GLN A 85 -7.98 -8.96 22.17
C GLN A 85 -7.31 -10.33 21.84
N ASN A 86 -7.14 -10.79 20.59
CA ASN A 86 -6.74 -12.18 20.29
C ASN A 86 -5.90 -12.39 19.00
N LEU A 87 -5.26 -11.38 18.44
CA LEU A 87 -4.41 -11.55 17.23
C LEU A 87 -2.91 -11.44 17.57
N GLY A 88 -2.28 -12.58 17.82
CA GLY A 88 -0.88 -12.70 18.27
C GLY A 88 0.22 -12.34 17.25
N CYS A 89 -0.12 -11.82 16.07
CA CYS A 89 0.84 -11.54 15.00
C CYS A 89 1.03 -10.04 14.68
N VAL A 90 0.32 -9.13 15.35
CA VAL A 90 0.41 -7.68 15.10
C VAL A 90 1.11 -7.00 16.27
N THR A 91 2.16 -6.22 15.99
CA THR A 91 2.85 -5.39 16.97
C THR A 91 1.82 -4.55 17.73
N GLN A 92 1.76 -4.72 19.04
CA GLN A 92 0.75 -4.09 19.89
C GLN A 92 0.88 -2.57 19.81
N ARG A 93 -0.16 -1.90 19.30
CA ARG A 93 -0.29 -0.45 19.43
C ARG A 93 -1.00 -0.15 20.75
N ASN A 94 -0.38 0.67 21.60
CA ASN A 94 -0.98 1.09 22.86
C ASN A 94 -2.03 2.20 22.69
N SER A 95 -2.20 2.72 21.47
CA SER A 95 -3.15 3.78 21.12
C SER A 95 -4.20 3.27 20.13
N SER A 96 -5.36 3.92 20.11
CA SER A 96 -6.41 3.68 19.11
C SER A 96 -5.90 3.99 17.68
N PHE A 97 -6.53 3.37 16.69
CA PHE A 97 -6.28 3.68 15.28
C PHE A 97 -6.58 5.16 14.99
N SER A 98 -5.70 5.79 14.21
CA SER A 98 -5.84 7.17 13.75
C SER A 98 -5.85 7.19 12.23
N GLU A 99 -7.02 7.47 11.65
CA GLU A 99 -7.21 7.51 10.19
C GLU A 99 -6.29 8.56 9.55
N SER A 100 -6.26 9.78 10.11
CA SER A 100 -5.43 10.88 9.60
C SER A 100 -3.93 10.58 9.66
N GLU A 101 -3.46 9.94 10.73
CA GLU A 101 -2.07 9.56 10.88
C GLU A 101 -1.67 8.45 9.91
N CYS A 102 -2.53 7.45 9.72
CA CYS A 102 -2.33 6.42 8.70
C CYS A 102 -2.24 7.03 7.30
N LEU A 103 -3.22 7.85 6.90
CA LEU A 103 -3.23 8.48 5.57
C LEU A 103 -2.03 9.41 5.35
N LYS A 104 -1.59 10.14 6.38
CA LYS A 104 -0.37 10.97 6.34
C LYS A 104 0.87 10.12 6.03
N ASN A 105 1.05 9.00 6.74
CA ASN A 105 2.19 8.11 6.53
C ASN A 105 2.15 7.42 5.16
N ILE A 106 0.95 7.07 4.67
CA ILE A 106 0.76 6.57 3.29
C ILE A 106 1.23 7.62 2.27
N LYS A 107 0.82 8.89 2.43
CA LYS A 107 1.27 9.97 1.54
C LYS A 107 2.79 10.16 1.60
N MET A 108 3.40 10.07 2.79
CA MET A 108 4.86 10.13 2.96
C MET A 108 5.57 9.00 2.20
N ASP A 109 5.09 7.76 2.31
CA ASP A 109 5.64 6.63 1.55
C ASP A 109 5.56 6.90 0.04
N LEU A 110 4.39 7.34 -0.45
CA LEU A 110 4.18 7.59 -1.88
C LEU A 110 5.09 8.70 -2.42
N LEU A 111 5.24 9.81 -1.69
CA LEU A 111 6.16 10.90 -2.06
C LEU A 111 7.61 10.42 -2.07
N TYR A 112 8.02 9.67 -1.05
CA TYR A 112 9.35 9.09 -0.98
C TYR A 112 9.65 8.25 -2.22
N TYR A 113 8.83 7.23 -2.50
CA TYR A 113 9.09 6.35 -3.64
C TYR A 113 8.96 7.08 -4.99
N HIS A 114 8.08 8.07 -5.10
CA HIS A 114 7.98 8.93 -6.29
C HIS A 114 9.31 9.62 -6.59
N GLU A 115 9.84 10.37 -5.61
CA GLU A 115 11.09 11.14 -5.77
C GLU A 115 12.28 10.23 -6.07
N GLU A 116 12.35 9.09 -5.39
CA GLU A 116 13.44 8.13 -5.52
C GLU A 116 13.48 7.46 -6.90
N ILE A 117 12.34 7.00 -7.39
CA ILE A 117 12.24 6.37 -8.71
C ILE A 117 12.45 7.41 -9.81
N ALA A 118 11.90 8.62 -9.66
CA ALA A 118 12.13 9.71 -10.61
C ALA A 118 13.61 10.10 -10.69
N SER A 119 14.28 10.18 -9.54
CA SER A 119 15.71 10.47 -9.46
C SER A 119 16.57 9.40 -10.12
N TYR A 120 16.23 8.11 -9.92
CA TYR A 120 16.92 6.99 -10.57
C TYR A 120 16.84 7.06 -12.10
N LEU A 121 15.66 7.37 -12.63
CA LEU A 121 15.43 7.48 -14.07
C LEU A 121 16.18 8.65 -14.73
N GLY A 122 16.62 9.64 -13.95
CA GLY A 122 17.52 10.71 -14.40
C GLY A 122 19.00 10.34 -14.40
N GLY A 123 19.36 9.18 -13.84
CA GLY A 123 20.74 8.72 -13.69
C GLY A 123 21.22 7.75 -14.78
N PRO A 124 22.43 7.16 -14.62
CA PRO A 124 22.96 6.15 -15.54
C PRO A 124 22.17 4.83 -15.44
N LEU A 125 21.54 4.44 -16.54
CA LEU A 125 20.74 3.20 -16.67
C LEU A 125 21.49 2.14 -17.49
N LYS A 126 21.34 0.85 -17.15
CA LYS A 126 21.94 -0.25 -17.93
C LYS A 126 21.07 -0.59 -19.15
N ASN A 127 19.76 -0.72 -18.94
CA ASN A 127 18.75 -1.03 -19.95
C ASN A 127 17.77 0.15 -20.06
N GLY A 128 18.29 1.32 -20.45
CA GLY A 128 17.57 2.60 -20.36
C GLY A 128 16.11 2.56 -20.84
N PRO A 129 15.83 2.20 -22.11
CA PRO A 129 14.47 2.17 -22.64
C PRO A 129 13.52 1.26 -21.85
N GLU A 130 13.98 0.08 -21.44
CA GLU A 130 13.17 -0.91 -20.73
C GLU A 130 12.95 -0.52 -19.27
N GLU A 131 13.98 -0.01 -18.60
CA GLU A 131 13.87 0.48 -17.22
C GLU A 131 12.93 1.68 -17.14
N ILE A 132 13.03 2.62 -18.08
CA ILE A 132 12.09 3.75 -18.22
C ILE A 132 10.67 3.24 -18.43
N ARG A 133 10.47 2.28 -19.34
CA ARG A 133 9.13 1.72 -19.62
C ARG A 133 8.51 1.04 -18.40
N LEU A 134 9.31 0.39 -17.55
CA LEU A 134 8.85 -0.29 -16.35
C LEU A 134 8.56 0.66 -15.20
N LEU A 135 9.39 1.68 -15.00
CA LEU A 135 9.35 2.54 -13.81
C LEU A 135 8.56 3.84 -14.00
N SER A 136 8.51 4.42 -15.20
CA SER A 136 7.75 5.65 -15.46
C SER A 136 6.27 5.56 -15.10
N PRO A 137 5.55 4.45 -15.39
CA PRO A 137 4.15 4.30 -14.95
C PRO A 137 4.02 4.36 -13.42
N ILE A 138 4.99 3.86 -12.68
CA ILE A 138 5.00 3.88 -11.20
C ILE A 138 5.17 5.32 -10.69
N VAL A 139 6.05 6.10 -11.33
CA VAL A 139 6.22 7.54 -11.03
C VAL A 139 4.93 8.32 -11.28
N GLU A 140 4.25 8.04 -12.40
CA GLU A 140 2.98 8.69 -12.74
C GLU A 140 1.85 8.31 -11.78
N ILE A 141 1.71 7.03 -11.45
CA ILE A 141 0.69 6.56 -10.51
C ILE A 141 0.91 7.13 -9.11
N THR A 142 2.16 7.14 -8.62
CA THR A 142 2.48 7.72 -7.30
C THR A 142 2.16 9.22 -7.26
N LYS A 143 2.48 9.96 -8.32
CA LYS A 143 2.08 11.37 -8.46
C LYS A 143 0.57 11.55 -8.40
N ASN A 144 -0.18 10.79 -9.21
CA ASN A 144 -1.64 10.84 -9.25
C ASN A 144 -2.26 10.51 -7.89
N LEU A 145 -1.72 9.53 -7.15
CA LEU A 145 -2.15 9.24 -5.79
C LEU A 145 -1.88 10.44 -4.87
N THR A 146 -0.69 11.03 -4.90
CA THR A 146 -0.36 12.15 -4.00
C THR A 146 -1.17 13.42 -4.29
N GLU A 147 -1.41 13.74 -5.56
CA GLU A 147 -2.08 14.97 -5.99
C GLU A 147 -3.60 14.85 -5.98
N ASN A 148 -4.14 13.76 -6.53
CA ASN A 148 -5.59 13.61 -6.73
C ASN A 148 -6.27 12.90 -5.56
N CYS A 149 -5.57 11.98 -4.90
CA CYS A 149 -6.14 11.18 -3.82
C CYS A 149 -5.85 11.77 -2.43
N PHE A 150 -4.80 12.59 -2.30
CA PHE A 150 -4.43 13.23 -1.04
C PHE A 150 -4.18 14.75 -1.15
N PRO A 151 -5.03 15.54 -1.86
CA PRO A 151 -4.74 16.95 -2.19
C PRO A 151 -4.56 17.86 -0.98
N GLN A 152 -5.23 17.57 0.15
CA GLN A 152 -5.28 18.45 1.33
C GLN A 152 -4.46 17.93 2.53
N LEU A 153 -3.73 16.82 2.36
CA LEU A 153 -2.86 16.31 3.43
C LEU A 153 -1.49 16.97 3.32
N ASP A 154 -1.29 18.06 4.04
CA ASP A 154 0.02 18.71 4.09
C ASP A 154 1.01 17.86 4.87
N VAL A 155 2.09 17.49 4.18
CA VAL A 155 3.21 16.76 4.78
C VAL A 155 4.29 17.79 5.07
N GLU A 156 4.04 18.67 6.05
CA GLU A 156 4.95 19.79 6.41
C GLU A 156 6.35 19.35 6.88
N ASN A 157 6.57 18.05 7.08
CA ASN A 157 7.84 17.52 7.54
C ASN A 157 8.14 16.17 6.86
N LEU A 158 8.22 16.15 5.52
CA LEU A 158 9.05 15.10 4.92
C LEU A 158 10.46 15.36 5.45
N PRO A 159 11.12 14.41 6.13
CA PRO A 159 12.53 14.58 6.44
C PRO A 159 13.20 14.76 5.09
N SER A 160 13.66 15.98 4.81
CA SER A 160 14.61 16.26 3.74
C SER A 160 15.91 15.58 4.14
N LYS A 161 15.90 14.25 4.06
CA LYS A 161 17.08 13.39 4.06
C LYS A 161 17.30 12.87 2.63
N ALA A 162 16.97 13.68 1.64
CA ALA A 162 17.98 13.97 0.65
C ALA A 162 18.97 14.92 1.35
N SER A 163 19.94 14.35 2.09
CA SER A 163 21.16 15.10 2.36
C SER A 163 21.61 15.62 1.00
N LYS A 164 21.64 16.94 0.83
CA LYS A 164 22.00 17.59 -0.44
C LYS A 164 23.44 17.28 -0.90
N ASP A 165 24.17 16.45 -0.16
CA ASP A 165 25.57 16.07 -0.40
C ASP A 165 25.82 14.59 -0.67
N ASP A 166 24.83 13.69 -0.59
CA ASP A 166 25.00 12.31 -1.05
C ASP A 166 24.31 12.15 -2.41
N LYS A 167 25.08 12.08 -3.50
CA LYS A 167 24.56 11.53 -4.76
C LYS A 167 24.06 10.12 -4.46
N LYS A 168 22.74 9.97 -4.27
CA LYS A 168 22.13 8.70 -3.91
C LYS A 168 22.35 7.63 -4.96
N TRP A 169 22.38 8.04 -6.23
CA TRP A 169 22.75 7.21 -7.36
C TRP A 169 24.19 7.52 -7.76
N GLY A 170 25.02 6.48 -7.83
CA GLY A 170 26.40 6.58 -8.27
C GLY A 170 26.51 6.64 -9.80
N ASN A 171 27.75 6.58 -10.30
CA ASN A 171 28.01 6.51 -11.74
C ASN A 171 27.90 5.08 -12.30
N ASP A 172 27.85 4.06 -11.43
CA ASP A 172 27.78 2.65 -11.83
C ASP A 172 26.33 2.16 -11.93
N SER A 173 25.92 1.80 -13.15
CA SER A 173 24.55 1.36 -13.43
C SER A 173 24.21 0.02 -12.79
N TYR A 174 25.19 -0.87 -12.55
CA TYR A 174 24.94 -2.13 -11.86
C TYR A 174 24.55 -1.89 -10.40
N SER A 175 25.34 -1.13 -9.66
CA SER A 175 25.11 -0.81 -8.26
C SER A 175 23.81 -0.03 -8.08
N ASN A 176 23.54 0.95 -8.94
CA ASN A 176 22.27 1.70 -8.91
C ASN A 176 21.07 0.76 -9.09
N ARG A 177 21.13 -0.14 -10.07
CA ARG A 177 20.05 -1.08 -10.35
C ARG A 177 19.87 -2.09 -9.21
N LEU A 178 20.94 -2.53 -8.57
CA LEU A 178 20.89 -3.36 -7.37
C LEU A 178 20.15 -2.64 -6.24
N GLU A 179 20.50 -1.40 -5.94
CA GLU A 179 19.82 -0.59 -4.92
C GLU A 179 18.35 -0.33 -5.27
N MET A 180 18.05 -0.01 -6.54
CA MET A 180 16.69 0.12 -7.04
C MET A 180 15.89 -1.18 -6.87
N ASN A 181 16.47 -2.33 -7.18
CA ASN A 181 15.81 -3.63 -6.98
C ASN A 181 15.41 -3.86 -5.52
N LYS A 182 16.31 -3.60 -4.57
CA LYS A 182 16.02 -3.73 -3.13
C LYS A 182 14.93 -2.75 -2.67
N MET A 183 14.98 -1.51 -3.17
CA MET A 183 13.98 -0.49 -2.88
C MET A 183 12.60 -0.89 -3.41
N MET A 184 12.52 -1.39 -4.65
CA MET A 184 11.27 -1.83 -5.27
C MET A 184 10.66 -3.03 -4.53
N LYS A 185 11.48 -3.94 -3.99
CA LYS A 185 10.98 -5.01 -3.10
C LYS A 185 10.36 -4.46 -1.82
N GLY A 186 10.99 -3.45 -1.21
CA GLY A 186 10.43 -2.74 -0.08
C GLY A 186 9.13 -2.02 -0.45
N PHE A 187 9.09 -1.39 -1.61
CA PHE A 187 7.92 -0.68 -2.09
C PHE A 187 6.75 -1.65 -2.36
N HIS A 188 7.02 -2.84 -2.88
CA HIS A 188 5.99 -3.86 -3.08
C HIS A 188 5.28 -4.21 -1.76
N ILE A 189 6.04 -4.43 -0.68
CA ILE A 189 5.47 -4.69 0.65
C ILE A 189 4.68 -3.48 1.16
N ARG A 190 5.21 -2.26 0.98
CA ARG A 190 4.48 -1.02 1.33
C ARG A 190 3.19 -0.87 0.53
N ALA A 191 3.20 -1.14 -0.77
CA ALA A 191 2.01 -1.06 -1.62
C ALA A 191 0.93 -2.06 -1.19
N ILE A 192 1.31 -3.29 -0.80
CA ILE A 192 0.37 -4.26 -0.20
C ILE A 192 -0.21 -3.70 1.10
N THR A 193 0.65 -3.14 1.96
CA THR A 193 0.23 -2.55 3.25
C THR A 193 -0.73 -1.39 3.04
N ILE A 194 -0.45 -0.49 2.08
CA ILE A 194 -1.30 0.63 1.68
C ILE A 194 -2.65 0.12 1.19
N ASN A 195 -2.67 -0.86 0.28
CA ASN A 195 -3.92 -1.44 -0.24
C ASN A 195 -4.80 -2.01 0.90
N ARG A 196 -4.19 -2.70 1.87
CA ARG A 196 -4.90 -3.22 3.05
C ARG A 196 -5.43 -2.11 3.95
N ALA A 197 -4.62 -1.09 4.21
CA ALA A 197 -5.00 0.04 5.05
C ALA A 197 -6.16 0.85 4.44
N ILE A 198 -6.08 1.14 3.14
CA ILE A 198 -7.16 1.83 2.42
C ILE A 198 -8.43 0.98 2.43
N GLY A 199 -8.33 -0.33 2.19
CA GLY A 199 -9.48 -1.24 2.30
C GLY A 199 -10.14 -1.23 3.69
N TYR A 200 -9.34 -1.22 4.75
CA TYR A 200 -9.79 -1.14 6.14
C TYR A 200 -10.47 0.21 6.46
N ILE A 201 -9.95 1.32 5.94
CA ILE A 201 -10.58 2.64 6.10
C ILE A 201 -11.89 2.70 5.31
N SER A 202 -11.89 2.20 4.06
CA SER A 202 -13.06 2.19 3.19
C SER A 202 -14.21 1.33 3.74
N SER A 203 -13.91 0.24 4.45
CA SER A 203 -14.94 -0.58 5.10
C SER A 203 -15.56 0.11 6.33
N GLY A 204 -14.88 1.11 6.89
CA GLY A 204 -15.29 1.78 8.12
C GLY A 204 -15.09 0.92 9.38
N ASP A 205 -14.39 -0.22 9.27
CA ASP A 205 -14.19 -1.15 10.39
C ASP A 205 -13.43 -0.50 11.56
N HIS A 206 -12.58 0.48 11.28
CA HIS A 206 -11.84 1.23 12.29
C HIS A 206 -12.69 2.13 13.20
N ARG A 207 -13.97 2.32 12.85
CA ARG A 207 -14.93 3.13 13.62
C ARG A 207 -15.82 2.30 14.54
N LYS A 208 -15.69 0.96 14.49
CA LYS A 208 -16.42 0.00 15.32
C LYS A 208 -15.73 -0.19 16.67
#